data_AF-A0A1Y5X010-F1
#
_entry.id   AF-A0A1Y5X010-F1
#
_cell.length_a   1.000
_cell.length_b   1.000
_cell.length_c   1.000
_cell.angle_alpha   90.00
_cell.angle_beta   90.00
_cell.angle_gamma   90.00
#
_symmetry.space_group_name_H-M   'P 1'
#
loop_
_entity.id
_entity.type
_entity.pdbx_description
1 polymer ?
#
loop_
_entity_poly.entity_id
_entity_poly.type
_entity_poly.pdbx_seq_one_letter_code
_entity_poly.pdbx_strand_id
1 'polypeptide(L)'
;MVPFARTLARLPDMAVFLLRYRVRGWNAPALDPVQDARWALGEIHSKFPSVPVVLLGHSMGGRVAFRVADDPAVTAVCALAPWCEPADPVQQLAGRSVFIAHGKQDRVTNPRSSRDYARRAAQVTDRVDLRFVDGETHALLRKPRVWRDLVLEFALDQLAHSREG
;
A
#
# COMPACT_ATOMS: atom_id res chain seq x y z
N MET A 1 4.14 7.82 -7.77
CA MET A 1 3.42 6.60 -8.15
C MET A 1 3.67 6.15 -9.59
N VAL A 2 3.60 7.04 -10.60
CA VAL A 2 3.80 6.66 -12.02
C VAL A 2 5.07 5.82 -12.31
N PRO A 3 6.25 6.13 -11.74
CA PRO A 3 7.44 5.28 -11.97
C PRO A 3 7.25 3.83 -11.51
N PHE A 4 6.68 3.62 -10.33
CA PHE A 4 6.38 2.28 -9.80
C PHE A 4 5.37 1.55 -10.70
N ALA A 5 4.29 2.23 -11.10
CA ALA A 5 3.28 1.64 -11.97
C ALA A 5 3.86 1.19 -13.31
N ARG A 6 4.71 2.00 -13.94
CA ARG A 6 5.41 1.64 -15.19
C ARG A 6 6.34 0.46 -15.03
N THR A 7 7.01 0.36 -13.88
CA THR A 7 7.89 -0.77 -13.58
C THR A 7 7.09 -2.05 -13.37
N LEU A 8 6.01 -2.00 -12.59
CA LEU A 8 5.14 -3.14 -12.31
C LEU A 8 4.39 -3.63 -13.56
N ALA A 9 3.95 -2.71 -14.43
CA ALA A 9 3.24 -3.04 -15.67
C ALA A 9 4.09 -3.79 -16.71
N ARG A 10 5.40 -3.96 -16.46
CA ARG A 10 6.30 -4.77 -17.29
C ARG A 10 6.43 -6.20 -16.79
N LEU A 11 5.90 -6.50 -15.59
CA LEU A 11 5.87 -7.85 -15.08
C LEU A 11 4.82 -8.67 -15.84
N PRO A 12 5.12 -9.92 -16.21
CA PRO A 12 4.11 -10.81 -16.79
C PRO A 12 3.00 -11.05 -15.77
N ASP A 13 1.79 -11.34 -16.26
CA ASP A 13 0.62 -11.71 -15.45
C ASP A 13 0.17 -10.65 -14.44
N MET A 14 0.58 -9.39 -14.62
CA MET A 14 0.17 -8.28 -13.76
C MET A 14 -0.52 -7.17 -14.54
N ALA A 15 -1.80 -6.93 -14.21
CA ALA A 15 -2.49 -5.71 -14.61
C ALA A 15 -2.25 -4.60 -13.58
N VAL A 16 -1.92 -3.39 -14.04
CA VAL A 16 -1.63 -2.25 -13.15
C VAL A 16 -2.57 -1.08 -13.45
N PHE A 17 -3.24 -0.61 -12.40
CA PHE A 17 -4.15 0.54 -12.47
C PHE A 17 -3.63 1.67 -11.58
N LEU A 18 -3.77 2.91 -12.06
CA LEU A 18 -3.48 4.11 -11.29
C LEU A 18 -4.80 4.80 -10.94
N LEU A 19 -5.08 4.91 -9.64
CA LEU A 19 -6.21 5.67 -9.15
C LEU A 19 -5.83 7.14 -8.97
N ARG A 20 -6.61 8.03 -9.56
CA ARG A 20 -6.58 9.48 -9.29
C ARG A 20 -7.79 9.83 -8.43
N TYR A 21 -7.55 10.34 -7.23
CA TYR A 21 -8.63 10.78 -6.35
C TYR A 21 -9.39 11.97 -6.96
N ARG A 22 -10.72 11.95 -6.80
CA ARG A 22 -11.62 13.01 -7.27
C ARG A 22 -11.40 14.31 -6.50
N VAL A 23 -11.20 14.20 -5.19
CA VAL A 23 -11.04 15.35 -4.28
C VAL A 23 -9.70 15.26 -3.55
N ARG A 24 -9.01 16.39 -3.40
CA ARG A 24 -7.74 16.46 -2.67
C ARG A 24 -7.99 16.52 -1.17
N GLY A 25 -7.39 15.59 -0.43
CA GLY A 25 -7.37 15.59 1.03
C GLY A 25 -8.04 14.34 1.61
N TRP A 26 -7.97 14.23 2.94
CA TRP A 26 -8.60 13.12 3.67
C TRP A 26 -10.12 13.26 3.76
N ASN A 27 -10.60 14.51 3.79
CA ASN A 27 -12.00 14.89 3.72
C ASN A 27 -12.90 14.17 4.74
N ALA A 28 -12.43 14.04 5.97
CA ALA A 28 -13.29 13.55 7.05
C ALA A 28 -14.51 14.50 7.23
N PRO A 29 -15.72 13.97 7.48
CA PRO A 29 -16.04 12.56 7.70
C PRO A 29 -16.35 11.77 6.41
N ALA A 30 -16.42 12.42 5.24
CA ALA A 30 -16.80 11.78 3.99
C ALA A 30 -15.76 10.75 3.50
N LEU A 31 -14.47 10.98 3.74
CA LEU A 31 -13.39 10.06 3.34
C LEU A 31 -13.38 9.78 1.83
N ASP A 32 -13.53 10.81 0.99
CA ASP A 32 -13.55 10.68 -0.48
C ASP A 32 -12.45 9.76 -1.06
N PRO A 33 -11.16 9.84 -0.66
CA PRO A 33 -10.15 8.96 -1.24
C PRO A 33 -10.37 7.47 -0.89
N VAL A 34 -11.04 7.16 0.22
CA VAL A 34 -11.43 5.78 0.57
C VAL A 34 -12.59 5.32 -0.31
N GLN A 35 -13.59 6.18 -0.53
CA GLN A 35 -14.70 5.89 -1.45
C GLN A 35 -14.20 5.66 -2.88
N ASP A 36 -13.26 6.49 -3.34
CA ASP A 36 -12.64 6.34 -4.67
C ASP A 36 -11.89 5.00 -4.81
N ALA A 37 -11.19 4.58 -3.76
CA ALA A 37 -10.50 3.30 -3.76
C ALA A 37 -11.47 2.10 -3.76
N ARG A 38 -12.58 2.19 -3.02
CA ARG A 38 -13.66 1.20 -3.06
C ARG A 38 -14.30 1.09 -4.43
N TRP A 39 -14.59 2.23 -5.06
CA TRP A 39 -15.09 2.25 -6.43
C TRP A 39 -14.12 1.56 -7.40
N ALA A 40 -12.83 1.90 -7.32
CA ALA A 40 -11.82 1.28 -8.18
C ALA A 40 -11.70 -0.24 -7.97
N LEU A 41 -11.79 -0.71 -6.71
CA LEU A 41 -11.83 -2.14 -6.39
C LEU A 41 -13.06 -2.82 -6.99
N GLY A 42 -14.24 -2.19 -6.94
CA GLY A 42 -15.45 -2.68 -7.59
C GLY A 42 -15.29 -2.83 -9.11
N GLU A 43 -14.69 -1.84 -9.78
CA GLU A 43 -14.41 -1.90 -11.22
C GLU A 43 -13.42 -3.02 -11.56
N ILE A 44 -12.36 -3.18 -10.76
CA ILE A 44 -11.37 -4.25 -10.93
C ILE A 44 -12.03 -5.61 -10.76
N HIS A 45 -12.84 -5.79 -9.71
CA HIS A 45 -13.56 -7.03 -9.45
C HIS A 45 -14.51 -7.39 -10.60
N SER A 46 -15.25 -6.40 -11.11
CA SER A 46 -16.16 -6.61 -12.25
C SER A 46 -15.42 -7.01 -13.53
N LYS A 47 -14.22 -6.48 -13.75
CA LYS A 47 -13.44 -6.72 -14.97
C LYS A 47 -12.56 -7.98 -14.88
N PHE A 48 -12.08 -8.31 -13.68
CA PHE A 48 -11.18 -9.42 -13.41
C PHE A 48 -11.69 -10.24 -12.21
N PRO A 49 -12.76 -11.03 -12.38
CA PRO A 49 -13.31 -11.81 -11.29
C PRO A 49 -12.28 -12.78 -10.72
N SER A 50 -12.23 -12.90 -9.40
CA SER A 50 -11.33 -13.81 -8.65
C SER A 50 -9.83 -13.54 -8.78
N VAL A 51 -9.42 -12.46 -9.43
CA VAL A 51 -8.01 -12.07 -9.50
C VAL A 51 -7.61 -11.37 -8.20
N PRO A 52 -6.54 -11.81 -7.50
CA PRO A 52 -6.08 -11.17 -6.28
C PRO A 52 -5.53 -9.77 -6.56
N VAL A 53 -5.75 -8.86 -5.61
CA VAL A 53 -5.36 -7.45 -5.71
C VAL A 53 -4.29 -7.12 -4.67
N VAL A 54 -3.23 -6.47 -5.15
CA VAL A 54 -2.19 -5.86 -4.31
C VAL A 54 -2.37 -4.35 -4.35
N LEU A 55 -2.53 -3.73 -3.19
CA LEU A 55 -2.66 -2.27 -3.07
C LEU A 55 -1.30 -1.64 -2.85
N LEU A 56 -0.95 -0.64 -3.66
CA LEU A 56 0.27 0.15 -3.51
C LEU A 56 -0.07 1.63 -3.29
N GLY A 57 0.33 2.18 -2.14
CA GLY A 57 0.01 3.55 -1.76
C GLY A 57 1.20 4.32 -1.20
N HIS A 58 1.25 5.63 -1.47
CA HIS A 58 2.23 6.55 -0.87
C HIS A 58 1.52 7.59 0.02
N SER A 59 2.09 7.89 1.19
CA SER A 59 1.56 8.92 2.10
C SER A 59 0.08 8.68 2.43
N MET A 60 -0.81 9.61 2.12
CA MET A 60 -2.26 9.43 2.23
C MET A 60 -2.76 8.20 1.47
N GLY A 61 -2.20 7.90 0.29
CA GLY A 61 -2.57 6.70 -0.47
C GLY A 61 -2.21 5.40 0.24
N GLY A 62 -1.15 5.39 1.06
CA GLY A 62 -0.83 4.25 1.94
C GLY A 62 -1.87 4.08 3.04
N ARG A 63 -2.34 5.20 3.63
CA ARG A 63 -3.44 5.19 4.59
C ARG A 63 -4.73 4.66 3.98
N VAL A 64 -5.06 5.11 2.77
CA VAL A 64 -6.22 4.62 2.00
C VAL A 64 -6.11 3.12 1.75
N ALA A 65 -4.94 2.65 1.30
CA ALA A 65 -4.72 1.23 1.05
C ALA A 65 -4.97 0.37 2.30
N PHE A 66 -4.53 0.84 3.47
CA PHE A 66 -4.86 0.16 4.73
C PHE A 66 -6.37 0.14 5.02
N ARG A 67 -7.11 1.22 4.73
CA ARG A 67 -8.54 1.31 5.04
C ARG A 67 -9.42 0.39 4.20
N VAL A 68 -8.99 0.05 2.98
CA VAL A 68 -9.78 -0.78 2.05
C VAL A 68 -9.27 -2.22 1.94
N ALA A 69 -8.34 -2.64 2.81
CA ALA A 69 -7.75 -3.97 2.80
C ALA A 69 -8.69 -5.11 3.27
N ASP A 70 -9.87 -4.76 3.79
CA ASP A 70 -10.98 -5.67 4.06
C ASP A 70 -11.71 -6.10 2.79
N ASP A 71 -11.43 -5.49 1.63
CA ASP A 71 -11.97 -5.98 0.37
C ASP A 71 -11.55 -7.45 0.13
N PRO A 72 -12.48 -8.36 -0.24
CA PRO A 72 -12.16 -9.78 -0.37
C PRO A 72 -11.11 -10.11 -1.42
N ALA A 73 -10.94 -9.28 -2.45
CA ALA A 73 -9.93 -9.50 -3.47
C ALA A 73 -8.53 -9.07 -2.99
N VAL A 74 -8.43 -8.23 -1.94
CA VAL A 74 -7.16 -7.69 -1.47
C VAL A 74 -6.42 -8.72 -0.63
N THR A 75 -5.27 -9.17 -1.13
CA THR A 75 -4.39 -10.11 -0.44
C THR A 75 -3.21 -9.42 0.23
N ALA A 76 -2.85 -8.22 -0.24
CA ALA A 76 -1.63 -7.55 0.19
C ALA A 76 -1.66 -6.01 0.06
N VAL A 77 -0.93 -5.35 0.95
CA VAL A 77 -0.77 -3.89 0.99
C VAL A 77 0.71 -3.50 1.06
N CYS A 78 1.16 -2.68 0.11
CA CYS A 78 2.45 -1.99 0.10
C CYS A 78 2.24 -0.50 0.38
N ALA A 79 2.71 -0.02 1.52
CA ALA A 79 2.55 1.35 1.96
C ALA A 79 3.90 2.07 2.09
N LEU A 80 4.12 3.06 1.23
CA LEU A 80 5.34 3.86 1.18
C LEU A 80 5.15 5.19 1.93
N ALA A 81 6.00 5.45 2.92
CA ALA A 81 5.92 6.61 3.81
C ALA A 81 4.49 6.96 4.26
N PRO A 82 3.67 5.98 4.70
CA PRO A 82 2.25 6.20 4.90
C PRO A 82 1.99 7.24 5.98
N TRP A 83 0.93 8.02 5.78
CA TRP A 83 0.37 8.83 6.87
C TRP A 83 -0.46 7.93 7.77
N CYS A 84 0.08 7.54 8.92
CA CYS A 84 -0.61 6.73 9.91
C CYS A 84 -1.00 7.59 11.11
N GLU A 85 -2.25 7.48 11.55
CA GLU A 85 -2.72 8.05 12.82
C GLU A 85 -2.90 6.96 13.89
N PRO A 86 -2.73 7.30 15.18
CA PRO A 86 -2.92 6.34 16.28
C PRO A 86 -4.29 5.65 16.29
N ALA A 87 -5.32 6.34 15.81
CA ALA A 87 -6.69 5.84 15.75
C ALA A 87 -7.01 5.03 14.49
N ASP A 88 -6.08 4.90 13.53
CA ASP A 88 -6.35 4.09 12.34
C ASP A 88 -6.56 2.62 12.73
N PRO A 89 -7.58 1.93 12.19
CA PRO A 89 -7.84 0.53 12.49
C PRO A 89 -6.78 -0.36 11.83
N VAL A 90 -6.62 -1.59 12.34
CA VAL A 90 -5.73 -2.60 11.75
C VAL A 90 -6.45 -3.92 11.45
N GLN A 91 -7.62 -4.17 12.04
CA GLN A 91 -8.35 -5.44 11.96
C GLN A 91 -8.61 -5.88 10.52
N GLN A 92 -8.83 -4.93 9.61
CA GLN A 92 -9.00 -5.18 8.19
C GLN A 92 -7.77 -5.81 7.50
N LEU A 93 -6.60 -5.81 8.15
CA LEU A 93 -5.37 -6.43 7.65
C LEU A 93 -5.24 -7.90 8.03
N ALA A 94 -6.22 -8.48 8.75
CA ALA A 94 -6.15 -9.87 9.20
C ALA A 94 -5.94 -10.85 8.03
N GLY A 95 -4.87 -11.65 8.07
CA GLY A 95 -4.52 -12.59 6.99
C GLY A 95 -3.99 -11.95 5.69
N ARG A 96 -3.71 -10.64 5.68
CA ARG A 96 -3.12 -9.93 4.51
C ARG A 96 -1.61 -9.80 4.69
N SER A 97 -0.87 -9.79 3.59
CA SER A 97 0.54 -9.40 3.58
C SER A 97 0.66 -7.89 3.68
N VAL A 98 1.43 -7.37 4.64
CA VAL A 98 1.57 -5.94 4.90
C VAL A 98 3.03 -5.54 4.82
N PHE A 99 3.38 -4.77 3.79
CA PHE A 99 4.70 -4.19 3.63
C PHE A 99 4.65 -2.69 3.84
N ILE A 100 5.52 -2.18 4.71
CA ILE A 100 5.64 -0.75 5.01
C ILE A 100 7.09 -0.34 4.80
N ALA A 101 7.33 0.68 3.97
CA ALA A 101 8.67 1.23 3.80
C ALA A 101 8.68 2.75 4.02
N HIS A 102 9.64 3.27 4.79
CA HIS A 102 9.63 4.67 5.22
C HIS A 102 11.05 5.29 5.25
N GLY A 103 11.22 6.50 4.73
CA GLY A 103 12.50 7.22 4.81
C GLY A 103 12.80 7.73 6.23
N LYS A 104 14.00 7.48 6.76
CA LYS A 104 14.32 7.87 8.16
C LYS A 104 14.34 9.40 8.39
N GLN A 105 14.46 10.20 7.34
CA GLN A 105 14.48 11.66 7.39
C GLN A 105 13.16 12.29 6.92
N ASP A 106 12.08 11.52 6.88
CA ASP A 106 10.75 12.05 6.63
C ASP A 106 10.35 13.02 7.75
N ARG A 107 9.92 14.22 7.35
CA ARG A 107 9.43 15.31 8.21
C ARG A 107 7.96 15.65 7.97
N VAL A 108 7.33 14.99 7.00
CA VAL A 108 5.91 15.17 6.65
C VAL A 108 5.07 14.13 7.37
N THR A 109 5.46 12.86 7.27
CA THR A 109 4.90 11.77 8.07
C THR A 109 5.98 11.22 8.99
N ASN A 110 5.61 10.86 10.23
CA ASN A 110 6.60 10.45 11.23
C ASN A 110 6.95 8.97 11.04
N PRO A 111 8.23 8.59 10.83
CA PRO A 111 8.64 7.18 10.73
C PRO A 111 8.27 6.34 11.97
N ARG A 112 8.14 6.98 13.15
CA ARG A 112 7.63 6.34 14.37
C ARG A 112 6.20 5.85 14.19
N SER A 113 5.33 6.65 13.55
CA SER A 113 3.94 6.26 13.30
C SER A 113 3.84 5.02 12.42
N SER A 114 4.73 4.84 11.43
CA SER A 114 4.76 3.59 10.64
C SER A 114 5.18 2.38 11.47
N ARG A 115 6.15 2.54 12.39
CA ARG A 115 6.53 1.47 13.33
C ARG A 115 5.40 1.11 14.28
N ASP A 116 4.72 2.11 14.83
CA ASP A 116 3.62 1.87 15.75
C ASP A 116 2.42 1.23 15.02
N TYR A 117 2.15 1.65 13.78
CA TYR A 117 1.16 0.99 12.93
C TYR A 117 1.53 -0.47 12.63
N ALA A 118 2.77 -0.74 12.21
CA ALA A 118 3.26 -2.10 11.93
C ALA A 118 3.14 -3.03 13.15
N ARG A 119 3.49 -2.54 14.34
CA ARG A 119 3.36 -3.29 15.61
C ARG A 119 1.92 -3.70 15.90
N ARG A 120 0.96 -2.81 15.64
CA ARG A 120 -0.47 -3.13 15.78
C ARG A 120 -0.96 -4.08 14.69
N ALA A 121 -0.52 -3.89 13.45
CA ALA A 121 -0.85 -4.81 12.35
C ALA A 121 -0.34 -6.23 12.61
N ALA A 122 0.84 -6.39 13.22
CA ALA A 122 1.39 -7.69 13.61
C ALA A 122 0.56 -8.43 14.68
N GLN A 123 -0.42 -7.77 15.31
CA GLN A 123 -1.36 -8.43 16.22
C GLN A 123 -2.51 -9.15 15.49
N VAL A 124 -2.70 -8.89 14.20
CA VAL A 124 -3.83 -9.44 13.41
C VAL A 124 -3.38 -10.23 12.17
N THR A 125 -2.10 -10.12 11.77
CA THR A 125 -1.51 -10.91 10.69
C THR A 125 -0.04 -11.19 11.01
N ASP A 126 0.45 -12.37 10.63
CA ASP A 126 1.84 -12.80 10.78
C ASP A 126 2.75 -12.31 9.64
N ARG A 127 2.17 -11.72 8.60
CA ARG A 127 2.85 -11.30 7.36
C ARG A 127 3.12 -9.80 7.33
N VAL A 128 3.86 -9.27 8.31
CA VAL A 128 4.24 -7.84 8.36
C VAL A 128 5.73 -7.63 8.16
N ASP A 129 6.12 -6.89 7.12
CA ASP A 129 7.49 -6.40 6.91
C ASP A 129 7.53 -4.86 6.98
N LEU A 130 8.47 -4.33 7.74
CA LEU A 130 8.70 -2.90 7.93
C LEU A 130 10.16 -2.57 7.64
N ARG A 131 10.40 -1.76 6.61
CA ARG A 131 11.75 -1.33 6.21
C ARG A 131 11.93 0.18 6.34
N PHE A 132 13.09 0.59 6.85
CA PHE A 132 13.47 2.00 6.92
C PHE A 132 14.61 2.31 5.96
N VAL A 133 14.46 3.37 5.16
CA VAL A 133 15.47 3.78 4.18
C VAL A 133 16.29 4.95 4.71
N ASP A 134 17.57 4.70 4.98
CA ASP A 134 18.52 5.72 5.43
C ASP A 134 18.75 6.81 4.39
N GLY A 135 18.79 8.06 4.85
CA GLY A 135 19.03 9.23 4.00
C GLY A 135 17.82 9.65 3.14
N GLU A 136 16.68 8.98 3.26
CA GLU A 136 15.47 9.30 2.51
C GLU A 136 14.43 10.13 3.26
N THR A 137 13.63 10.84 2.46
CA THR A 137 12.59 11.78 2.86
C THR A 137 11.22 11.32 2.35
N HIS A 138 10.17 12.07 2.70
CA HIS A 138 8.80 11.80 2.28
C HIS A 138 8.61 11.57 0.79
N ALA A 139 9.36 12.30 -0.05
CA ALA A 139 9.17 12.31 -1.49
C ALA A 139 9.68 11.02 -2.18
N LEU A 140 10.51 10.21 -1.51
CA LEU A 140 11.09 8.98 -2.06
C LEU A 140 12.02 9.21 -3.28
N LEU A 141 12.62 10.39 -3.39
CA LEU A 141 13.35 10.83 -4.59
C LEU A 141 14.87 10.77 -4.49
N ARG A 142 15.45 10.66 -3.28
CA ARG A 142 16.92 10.65 -3.13
C ARG A 142 17.52 9.30 -3.53
N LYS A 143 16.76 8.21 -3.35
CA LYS A 143 17.19 6.84 -3.65
C LYS A 143 16.13 6.10 -4.49
N PRO A 144 15.80 6.57 -5.71
CA PRO A 144 14.68 6.05 -6.48
C PRO A 144 14.83 4.57 -6.84
N ARG A 145 16.07 4.08 -7.01
CA ARG A 145 16.35 2.65 -7.25
C ARG A 145 15.95 1.79 -6.05
N VAL A 146 16.32 2.20 -4.83
CA VAL A 146 15.98 1.48 -3.60
C VAL A 146 14.46 1.34 -3.46
N TRP A 147 13.70 2.40 -3.66
CA TRP A 147 12.24 2.33 -3.60
C TRP A 147 11.62 1.44 -4.67
N ARG A 148 12.15 1.51 -5.89
CA ARG A 148 11.71 0.64 -6.98
C ARG A 148 11.97 -0.82 -6.63
N ASP A 149 13.15 -1.13 -6.11
CA ASP A 149 13.56 -2.50 -5.80
C ASP A 149 12.71 -3.08 -4.67
N LEU A 150 12.46 -2.31 -3.61
CA LEU A 150 11.52 -2.69 -2.54
C LEU A 150 10.10 -3.00 -3.05
N VAL A 151 9.58 -2.16 -3.95
CA VAL A 151 8.24 -2.37 -4.53
C VAL A 151 8.22 -3.61 -5.44
N LEU A 152 9.28 -3.81 -6.23
CA LEU A 152 9.41 -4.96 -7.12
C LEU A 152 9.54 -6.28 -6.35
N GLU A 153 10.42 -6.34 -5.36
CA GLU A 153 10.61 -7.50 -4.48
C GLU A 153 9.26 -7.92 -3.89
N PHE A 154 8.56 -6.97 -3.24
CA PHE A 154 7.26 -7.25 -2.65
C PHE A 154 6.22 -7.74 -3.67
N ALA A 155 6.14 -7.10 -4.84
CA ALA A 155 5.15 -7.47 -5.84
C ALA A 155 5.43 -8.84 -6.48
N LEU A 156 6.71 -9.18 -6.69
CA LEU A 156 7.13 -10.51 -7.18
C LEU A 156 6.83 -11.60 -6.16
N ASP A 157 7.08 -11.32 -4.87
CA ASP A 157 6.72 -12.25 -3.80
C ASP A 157 5.22 -12.52 -3.82
N GLN A 158 4.36 -11.49 -3.92
CA GLN A 158 2.91 -11.71 -3.96
C GLN A 158 2.45 -12.48 -5.21
N LEU A 159 3.07 -12.24 -6.37
CA LEU A 159 2.80 -13.02 -7.57
C LEU A 159 3.13 -14.50 -7.38
N ALA A 160 4.28 -14.81 -6.76
CA ALA A 160 4.65 -16.19 -6.49
C ALA A 160 3.62 -16.89 -5.58
N HIS A 161 3.23 -16.24 -4.48
CA HIS A 161 2.22 -16.78 -3.55
C HIS A 161 0.85 -16.98 -4.22
N SER A 162 0.47 -16.11 -5.16
CA SER A 162 -0.81 -16.24 -5.89
C SER A 162 -0.86 -17.44 -6.85
N ARG A 163 0.29 -18.03 -7.20
CA ARG A 163 0.37 -19.21 -8.07
C ARG A 163 0.34 -20.53 -7.30
N GLU A 164 0.59 -20.49 -6.00
CA GLU A 164 0.67 -21.67 -5.14
C GLU A 164 -0.65 -22.01 -4.43
N GLY A 165 -1.61 -21.08 -4.41
CA GLY A 165 -2.95 -21.25 -3.82
C GLY A 165 -4.02 -21.43 -4.88
#